data_AF-A0A146K4K8-F1
#
_entry.id   AF-A0A146K4K8-F1
#
_cell.length_a   1.000
_cell.length_b   1.000
_cell.length_c   1.000
_cell.angle_alpha   90.00
_cell.angle_beta   90.00
_cell.angle_gamma   90.00
#
_symmetry.space_group_name_H-M   'P 1'
#
loop_
_entity.id
_entity.type
_entity.pdbx_description
1 polymer ?
#
loop_
_entity_poly.entity_id
_entity_poly.type
_entity_poly.pdbx_seq_one_letter_code
_entity_poly.pdbx_strand_id
1 'polypeptide(L)'
;MCFLFSALVYNQVALNSECDAAFVQFQIRYQKVYSSDEEQLKAKTIFCDRFSDLQILQVTCSECDVTSVFDTPAHSLVQRKTRKLTQSSFFQNAIGAVDCNSQWCYATNSIPDLNDVPKSVDFRELGLTGAAKSQGVCGSCWAFGAAAALETCILRDRAHYTWPWNFTADKAQI
;
A
#
# COMPACT_ATOMS: atom_id res chain seq x y z
N MET A 1 38.39 22.84 7.13
CA MET A 1 37.57 21.80 7.77
C MET A 1 36.82 21.05 6.67
N CYS A 2 37.30 19.87 6.30
CA CYS A 2 36.69 19.02 5.27
C CYS A 2 35.53 18.24 5.88
N PHE A 3 34.30 18.50 5.43
CA PHE A 3 33.23 17.53 5.55
C PHE A 3 33.09 16.82 4.19
N LEU A 4 33.69 15.64 4.11
CA LEU A 4 33.45 14.70 3.03
C LEU A 4 32.04 14.11 3.21
N PHE A 5 31.04 14.74 2.58
CA PHE A 5 29.80 14.05 2.24
C PHE A 5 30.07 13.19 1.01
N SER A 6 30.57 11.97 1.21
CA SER A 6 30.65 10.99 0.12
C SER A 6 30.46 9.58 0.66
N ALA A 7 29.21 9.25 0.98
CA ALA A 7 28.71 7.89 0.90
C ALA A 7 27.17 7.95 0.85
N LEU A 8 26.62 8.30 -0.31
CA LEU A 8 25.37 7.68 -0.72
C LEU A 8 25.70 6.20 -0.91
N VAL A 9 25.71 5.42 0.18
CA VAL A 9 25.82 3.97 0.07
C VAL A 9 24.53 3.54 -0.61
N TYR A 10 24.68 3.15 -1.87
CA TYR A 10 23.65 2.56 -2.69
C TYR A 10 23.28 1.22 -2.04
N ASN A 11 22.49 1.25 -0.96
CA ASN A 11 22.06 0.08 -0.20
C ASN A 11 20.94 -0.64 -0.96
N GLN A 12 21.19 -1.02 -2.20
CA GLN A 12 20.37 -2.04 -2.86
C GLN A 12 20.94 -3.39 -2.46
N VAL A 13 20.06 -4.29 -2.00
CA VAL A 13 20.43 -5.68 -1.73
C VAL A 13 20.85 -6.28 -3.07
N ALA A 14 22.12 -6.61 -3.23
CA ALA A 14 22.64 -7.16 -4.47
C ALA A 14 22.07 -8.56 -4.68
N LEU A 15 21.23 -8.74 -5.70
CA LEU A 15 20.59 -10.03 -6.00
C LEU A 15 21.58 -11.18 -6.20
N ASN A 16 22.80 -10.89 -6.64
CA ASN A 16 23.83 -11.91 -6.87
C ASN A 16 24.67 -12.25 -5.62
N SER A 17 24.41 -11.62 -4.47
CA SER A 17 25.16 -11.88 -3.23
C SER A 17 24.64 -13.10 -2.48
N GLU A 18 25.46 -13.66 -1.59
CA GLU A 18 25.02 -14.67 -0.64
C GLU A 18 23.94 -14.14 0.31
N CYS A 19 23.04 -15.01 0.77
CA CYS A 19 21.95 -14.61 1.64
C CYS A 19 22.43 -13.86 2.89
N ASP A 20 23.54 -14.31 3.49
CA ASP A 20 24.06 -13.72 4.72
C ASP A 20 24.43 -12.24 4.55
N ALA A 21 25.11 -11.92 3.44
CA ALA A 21 25.44 -10.55 3.09
C ALA A 21 24.17 -9.75 2.74
N ALA A 22 23.26 -10.35 1.99
CA ALA A 22 21.97 -9.73 1.62
C ALA A 22 21.12 -9.40 2.86
N PHE A 23 21.12 -10.27 3.88
CA PHE A 23 20.37 -10.08 5.11
C PHE A 23 20.93 -8.92 5.94
N VAL A 24 22.25 -8.79 6.04
CA VAL A 24 22.88 -7.63 6.71
C VAL A 24 22.48 -6.32 6.01
N GLN A 25 22.51 -6.30 4.66
CA GLN A 25 22.07 -5.13 3.90
C GLN A 25 20.57 -4.83 4.10
N PHE A 26 19.74 -5.87 4.16
CA PHE A 26 18.32 -5.76 4.46
C PHE A 26 18.10 -5.15 5.86
N GLN A 27 18.84 -5.60 6.87
CA GLN A 27 18.76 -5.05 8.23
C GLN A 27 19.12 -3.57 8.27
N ILE A 28 20.20 -3.18 7.60
CA ILE A 28 20.64 -1.77 7.51
C ILE A 28 19.59 -0.93 6.78
N ARG A 29 19.12 -1.39 5.62
CA ARG A 29 18.17 -0.67 4.77
C ARG A 29 16.83 -0.40 5.47
N TYR A 30 16.31 -1.39 6.17
CA TYR A 30 15.00 -1.31 6.83
C TYR A 30 15.09 -1.08 8.34
N GLN A 31 16.28 -0.74 8.84
CA GLN A 31 16.55 -0.47 10.26
C GLN A 31 16.00 -1.58 11.18
N LYS A 32 16.23 -2.84 10.80
CA LYS A 32 15.72 -4.00 11.54
C LYS A 32 16.50 -4.20 12.83
N VAL A 33 15.76 -4.30 13.93
CA VAL A 33 16.27 -4.67 15.25
C VAL A 33 15.43 -5.83 15.75
N TYR A 34 16.09 -6.93 16.13
CA TYR A 34 15.45 -8.13 16.65
C TYR A 34 15.66 -8.19 18.16
N SER A 35 14.68 -8.72 18.89
CA SER A 35 14.70 -8.75 20.36
C SER A 35 15.61 -9.85 20.93
N SER A 36 15.89 -10.89 20.14
CA SER A 36 16.72 -12.03 20.52
C SER A 36 17.41 -12.67 19.32
N ASP A 37 18.49 -13.41 19.58
CA ASP A 37 19.18 -14.20 18.56
C ASP A 37 18.26 -15.25 17.92
N GLU A 38 17.33 -15.82 18.70
CA GLU A 38 16.35 -16.78 18.19
C GLU A 38 15.40 -16.12 17.18
N GLU A 39 14.92 -14.91 17.46
CA GLU A 39 14.08 -14.13 16.54
C GLU A 39 14.85 -13.75 15.28
N GLN A 40 16.09 -13.29 15.43
CA GLN A 40 16.94 -12.94 14.29
C GLN A 40 17.22 -14.16 13.41
N LEU A 41 17.43 -15.35 14.00
CA LEU A 41 17.65 -16.58 13.25
C LEU A 41 16.39 -16.96 12.45
N LYS A 42 15.20 -16.89 13.06
CA LYS A 42 13.92 -17.15 12.37
C LYS A 42 13.69 -16.16 11.23
N ALA A 43 13.92 -14.88 11.47
CA ALA A 43 13.79 -13.83 10.45
C ALA A 43 14.77 -14.05 9.29
N LYS A 44 16.02 -14.43 9.59
CA LYS A 44 17.05 -14.74 8.60
C LYS A 44 16.64 -15.94 7.73
N THR A 45 16.16 -17.03 8.33
CA THR A 45 15.69 -18.20 7.57
C THR A 45 14.59 -17.81 6.58
N ILE A 46 13.57 -17.07 7.05
CA ILE A 46 12.46 -16.63 6.20
C ILE A 46 12.96 -15.69 5.08
N PHE A 47 13.85 -14.75 5.42
CA PHE A 47 14.44 -13.85 4.44
C PHE A 47 15.22 -14.62 3.37
N CYS A 48 16.05 -15.61 3.75
CA CYS A 48 16.81 -16.39 2.78
C CYS A 48 15.92 -17.18 1.82
N ASP A 49 14.85 -17.79 2.34
CA ASP A 49 13.89 -18.49 1.50
C ASP A 49 13.30 -17.54 0.46
N ARG A 50 12.81 -16.36 0.89
CA ARG A 50 12.23 -15.34 -0.02
C ARG A 50 13.25 -14.71 -0.96
N PHE A 51 14.49 -14.56 -0.53
CA PHE A 51 15.56 -14.02 -1.34
C PHE A 51 15.94 -15.00 -2.46
N SER A 52 15.89 -16.31 -2.19
CA SER A 52 16.09 -17.33 -3.23
C SER A 52 14.94 -17.32 -4.25
N ASP A 53 13.69 -17.18 -3.81
CA ASP A 53 12.53 -17.01 -4.69
C ASP A 53 12.71 -15.79 -5.61
N LEU A 54 13.19 -14.67 -5.05
CA LEU A 54 13.48 -13.44 -5.77
C LEU A 54 14.55 -13.63 -6.85
N GLN A 55 15.66 -14.31 -6.52
CA GLN A 55 16.73 -14.61 -7.48
C GLN A 55 16.21 -15.46 -8.66
N ILE A 56 15.33 -16.42 -8.38
CA ILE A 56 14.71 -17.26 -9.42
C ILE A 56 13.76 -16.42 -10.29
N LEU A 57 12.91 -15.59 -9.67
CA LEU A 57 11.95 -14.75 -10.40
C LEU A 57 12.62 -13.79 -11.38
N GLN A 58 13.75 -13.19 -10.99
CA GLN A 58 14.50 -12.28 -11.85
C GLN A 58 14.97 -12.95 -13.15
N VAL A 59 15.28 -14.25 -13.11
CA VAL A 59 15.74 -15.01 -14.28
C VAL A 59 14.56 -15.59 -15.07
N THR A 60 13.48 -15.96 -14.38
CA THR A 60 12.36 -16.70 -14.98
C THR A 60 11.25 -15.80 -15.53
N CYS A 61 11.15 -14.55 -15.07
CA CYS A 61 10.08 -13.63 -15.46
C CYS A 61 10.64 -12.27 -15.89
N SER A 62 10.54 -11.97 -17.17
CA SER A 62 11.03 -10.72 -17.76
C SER A 62 10.14 -9.49 -17.49
N GLU A 63 8.89 -9.71 -17.09
CA GLU A 63 7.91 -8.64 -16.83
C GLU A 63 7.52 -8.52 -15.34
N CYS A 64 8.15 -9.32 -14.47
CA CYS A 64 7.86 -9.30 -13.05
C CYS A 64 8.72 -8.25 -12.35
N ASP A 65 8.07 -7.26 -11.75
CA ASP A 65 8.69 -6.36 -10.79
C ASP A 65 8.37 -6.79 -9.36
N VAL A 66 9.40 -6.94 -8.54
CA VAL A 66 9.24 -7.22 -7.12
C VAL A 66 9.43 -5.95 -6.32
N THR A 67 8.40 -5.57 -5.57
CA THR A 67 8.37 -4.32 -4.80
C THR A 67 9.00 -4.47 -3.42
N SER A 68 8.94 -5.66 -2.81
CA SER A 68 9.50 -5.90 -1.47
C SER A 68 9.71 -7.39 -1.16
N VAL A 69 10.71 -7.68 -0.32
CA VAL A 69 10.96 -8.99 0.31
C VAL A 69 10.73 -8.87 1.81
N PHE A 70 10.17 -9.92 2.44
CA PHE A 70 9.81 -9.92 3.86
C PHE A 70 10.59 -10.98 4.64
N ASP A 71 10.91 -10.63 5.89
CA ASP A 71 11.51 -11.49 6.93
C ASP A 71 10.46 -12.07 7.89
N THR A 72 9.18 -11.94 7.53
CA THR A 72 8.02 -12.31 8.35
C THR A 72 7.19 -13.34 7.59
N PRO A 73 6.63 -14.38 8.23
CA PRO A 73 5.93 -15.42 7.50
C PRO A 73 4.56 -14.92 7.00
N ALA A 74 4.12 -15.45 5.86
CA ALA A 74 2.92 -14.97 5.16
C ALA A 74 1.66 -14.97 6.05
N HIS A 75 1.51 -15.96 6.94
CA HIS A 75 0.36 -16.03 7.84
C HIS A 75 0.30 -14.89 8.86
N SER A 76 1.44 -14.29 9.22
CA SER A 76 1.50 -13.10 10.09
C SER A 76 1.10 -11.83 9.36
N LEU A 77 1.11 -11.83 8.02
CA LEU A 77 0.63 -10.73 7.17
C LEU A 77 -0.89 -10.79 6.94
N VAL A 78 -1.55 -11.90 7.33
CA VAL A 78 -2.99 -12.09 7.10
C VAL A 78 -3.78 -11.67 8.34
N GLN A 79 -4.41 -10.49 8.29
CA GLN A 79 -5.46 -10.13 9.24
C GLN A 79 -6.88 -10.41 8.69
N ARG A 80 -7.47 -11.46 9.26
CA ARG A 80 -8.89 -11.73 9.61
C ARG A 80 -10.03 -11.71 8.56
N LYS A 81 -10.98 -12.62 8.84
CA LYS A 81 -12.27 -12.90 8.17
C LYS A 81 -12.93 -11.68 7.53
N THR A 82 -13.15 -11.77 6.23
CA THR A 82 -14.08 -10.92 5.51
C THR A 82 -15.52 -11.27 5.95
N ARG A 83 -16.32 -10.27 6.31
CA ARG A 83 -17.78 -10.43 6.44
C ARG A 83 -18.41 -10.13 5.08
N LYS A 84 -19.34 -10.98 4.66
CA LYS A 84 -20.03 -10.86 3.37
C LYS A 84 -20.92 -9.60 3.36
N LEU A 85 -20.83 -8.84 2.27
CA LEU A 85 -21.78 -7.76 1.95
C LEU A 85 -23.10 -8.36 1.47
N THR A 86 -24.21 -7.70 1.78
CA THR A 86 -25.55 -8.10 1.33
C THR A 86 -26.18 -6.99 0.51
N GLN A 87 -26.82 -7.37 -0.59
CA GLN A 87 -27.60 -6.46 -1.43
C GLN A 87 -28.95 -6.17 -0.77
N SER A 88 -29.25 -4.91 -0.48
CA SER A 88 -30.60 -4.47 -0.10
C SER A 88 -31.17 -3.54 -1.17
N SER A 89 -32.48 -3.59 -1.36
CA SER A 89 -33.17 -2.71 -2.31
C SER A 89 -33.40 -1.33 -1.71
N PHE A 90 -33.53 -0.32 -2.56
CA PHE A 90 -33.80 1.08 -2.16
C PHE A 90 -34.97 1.18 -1.17
N PHE A 91 -36.05 0.42 -1.39
CA PHE A 91 -37.24 0.42 -0.54
C PHE A 91 -36.96 -0.03 0.89
N GLN A 92 -36.08 -1.01 1.11
CA GLN A 92 -35.77 -1.51 2.45
C GLN A 92 -34.94 -0.52 3.27
N ASN A 93 -34.05 0.22 2.59
CA ASN A 93 -33.25 1.29 3.22
C ASN A 93 -34.12 2.53 3.53
N ALA A 94 -35.04 2.89 2.63
CA ALA A 94 -35.90 4.07 2.77
C ALA A 94 -36.92 3.96 3.92
N ILE A 95 -37.37 2.73 4.25
CA ILE A 95 -38.32 2.49 5.35
C ILE A 95 -37.63 2.12 6.68
N GLY A 96 -36.29 2.15 6.74
CA GLY A 96 -35.54 1.79 7.95
C GLY A 96 -35.67 0.31 8.36
N ALA A 97 -36.12 -0.56 7.46
CA ALA A 97 -36.24 -2.00 7.71
C ALA A 97 -34.87 -2.71 7.69
N VAL A 98 -33.82 -2.03 7.23
CA VAL A 98 -32.44 -2.50 7.34
C VAL A 98 -31.76 -1.73 8.46
N ASP A 99 -31.32 -2.46 9.48
CA ASP A 99 -30.43 -1.92 10.48
C ASP A 99 -29.00 -1.86 9.91
N CYS A 100 -28.68 -0.70 9.34
CA CYS A 100 -27.35 -0.42 8.77
C CYS A 100 -26.23 -0.40 9.83
N ASN A 101 -26.55 -0.37 11.13
CA ASN A 101 -25.56 -0.51 12.20
C ASN A 101 -25.22 -1.98 12.48
N SER A 102 -26.06 -2.93 12.09
CA SER A 102 -25.78 -4.37 12.18
C SER A 102 -25.41 -5.01 10.83
N GLN A 103 -25.66 -4.35 9.70
CA GLN A 103 -25.34 -4.81 8.34
C GLN A 103 -24.79 -3.70 7.43
N TRP A 104 -23.80 -4.02 6.59
CA TRP A 104 -23.25 -3.09 5.61
C TRP A 104 -24.07 -3.13 4.31
N CYS A 105 -24.69 -2.01 3.95
CA CYS A 105 -25.46 -1.83 2.71
C CYS A 105 -24.63 -1.14 1.63
N TYR A 106 -24.96 -1.35 0.35
CA TYR A 106 -24.40 -0.59 -0.77
C TYR A 106 -25.50 0.11 -1.57
N ALA A 107 -25.20 1.27 -2.14
CA ALA A 107 -26.13 2.01 -3.00
C ALA A 107 -26.24 1.36 -4.39
N THR A 108 -27.39 1.52 -5.04
CA THR A 108 -27.57 1.09 -6.43
C THR A 108 -26.52 1.73 -7.33
N ASN A 109 -25.75 0.89 -8.03
CA ASN A 109 -24.64 1.31 -8.88
C ASN A 109 -25.16 2.11 -10.08
N SER A 110 -24.94 3.42 -10.11
CA SER A 110 -25.22 4.29 -11.26
C SER A 110 -24.09 4.27 -12.30
N ILE A 111 -23.37 3.15 -12.41
CA ILE A 111 -22.25 3.02 -13.36
C ILE A 111 -22.84 3.00 -14.78
N PRO A 112 -22.36 3.83 -15.72
CA PRO A 112 -22.78 3.80 -17.12
C PRO A 112 -22.44 2.45 -17.77
N ASP A 113 -22.86 2.26 -19.03
CA ASP A 113 -22.48 1.07 -19.79
C ASP A 113 -20.95 0.88 -19.73
N LEU A 114 -20.52 -0.34 -19.39
CA LEU A 114 -19.10 -0.67 -19.27
C LEU A 114 -18.36 -0.52 -20.61
N ASN A 115 -19.10 -0.47 -21.74
CA ASN A 115 -18.56 -0.13 -23.06
C ASN A 115 -17.97 1.28 -23.15
N ASP A 116 -18.42 2.21 -22.29
CA ASP A 116 -17.99 3.62 -22.29
C ASP A 116 -16.82 3.89 -21.31
N VAL A 117 -16.33 2.86 -20.62
CA VAL A 117 -15.21 2.99 -19.68
C VAL A 117 -13.88 2.75 -20.41
N PRO A 118 -12.84 3.57 -20.17
CA PRO A 118 -11.51 3.33 -20.72
C PRO A 118 -10.94 1.96 -20.33
N LYS A 119 -10.17 1.35 -21.24
CA LYS A 119 -9.55 0.03 -21.05
C LYS A 119 -8.58 -0.03 -19.86
N SER A 120 -7.98 1.10 -19.49
CA SER A 120 -7.06 1.23 -18.36
C SER A 120 -7.15 2.63 -17.77
N VAL A 121 -7.07 2.73 -16.46
CA VAL A 121 -7.05 4.00 -15.73
C VAL A 121 -6.03 3.91 -14.62
N ASP A 122 -5.16 4.91 -14.53
CA ASP A 122 -4.28 5.13 -13.40
C ASP A 122 -4.49 6.52 -12.81
N PHE A 123 -5.09 6.59 -11.62
CA PHE A 123 -5.32 7.86 -10.94
C PHE A 123 -4.03 8.57 -10.50
N ARG A 124 -2.89 7.85 -10.46
CA ARG A 124 -1.57 8.44 -10.18
C ARG A 124 -1.13 9.35 -11.32
N GLU A 125 -1.33 8.93 -12.56
CA GLU A 125 -1.01 9.71 -13.76
C GLU A 125 -1.85 11.00 -13.85
N LEU A 126 -3.04 10.98 -13.23
CA LEU A 126 -3.96 12.11 -13.16
C LEU A 126 -3.70 13.05 -11.96
N GLY A 127 -2.73 12.73 -11.09
CA GLY A 127 -2.46 13.49 -9.87
C GLY A 127 -3.60 13.42 -8.84
N LEU A 128 -4.42 12.37 -8.89
CA LEU A 128 -5.58 12.15 -8.02
C LEU A 128 -5.27 11.25 -6.82
N THR A 129 -4.00 10.91 -6.60
CA THR A 129 -3.55 10.07 -5.49
C THR A 129 -2.44 10.75 -4.71
N GLY A 130 -2.51 10.67 -3.38
CA GLY A 130 -1.38 11.04 -2.52
C GLY A 130 -0.27 9.99 -2.51
N ALA A 131 0.85 10.31 -1.84
CA ALA A 131 1.91 9.35 -1.59
C ALA A 131 1.42 8.17 -0.74
N ALA A 132 1.97 6.97 -0.98
CA ALA A 132 1.66 5.79 -0.18
C ALA A 132 2.06 6.02 1.28
N LYS A 133 1.14 5.71 2.21
CA LYS A 133 1.34 5.85 3.66
C LYS A 133 1.46 4.47 4.31
N SER A 134 2.21 4.37 5.40
CA SER A 134 2.36 3.13 6.18
C SER A 134 1.50 3.16 7.44
N GLN A 135 0.67 2.13 7.64
CA GLN A 135 -0.13 1.95 8.86
C GLN A 135 0.69 1.37 10.03
N GLY A 136 1.91 0.88 9.76
CA GLY A 136 2.72 0.15 10.73
C GLY A 136 1.99 -1.07 11.31
N VAL A 137 2.15 -1.28 12.62
CA VAL A 137 1.55 -2.42 13.34
C VAL A 137 0.09 -2.19 13.77
N CYS A 138 -0.45 -0.99 13.53
CA CYS A 138 -1.83 -0.66 13.88
C CYS A 138 -2.80 -1.28 12.87
N GLY A 139 -3.91 -1.86 13.34
CA GLY A 139 -5.01 -2.36 12.52
C GLY A 139 -5.88 -1.25 11.90
N SER A 140 -5.27 -0.18 11.39
CA SER A 140 -5.93 1.05 10.92
C SER A 140 -6.13 1.09 9.40
N CYS A 141 -6.03 -0.03 8.69
CA CYS A 141 -6.20 -0.09 7.23
C CYS A 141 -7.53 0.54 6.76
N TRP A 142 -8.61 0.38 7.53
CA TRP A 142 -9.92 1.01 7.26
C TRP A 142 -9.84 2.53 7.25
N ALA A 143 -9.08 3.14 8.17
CA ALA A 143 -8.92 4.58 8.27
C ALA A 143 -8.07 5.12 7.12
N PHE A 144 -7.01 4.40 6.75
CA PHE A 144 -6.17 4.75 5.60
C PHE A 144 -6.96 4.64 4.28
N GLY A 145 -7.77 3.59 4.11
CA GLY A 145 -8.65 3.44 2.94
C GLY A 145 -9.69 4.56 2.84
N ALA A 146 -10.34 4.90 3.96
CA ALA A 146 -11.29 6.02 4.01
C ALA A 146 -10.63 7.37 3.72
N ALA A 147 -9.46 7.63 4.32
CA ALA A 147 -8.71 8.85 4.08
C ALA A 147 -8.26 8.97 2.61
N ALA A 148 -7.72 7.90 2.01
CA ALA A 148 -7.29 7.90 0.61
C ALA A 148 -8.44 8.16 -0.37
N ALA A 149 -9.63 7.61 -0.10
CA ALA A 149 -10.82 7.88 -0.90
C ALA A 149 -11.25 9.36 -0.78
N LEU A 150 -11.23 9.92 0.43
CA LEU A 150 -11.55 11.32 0.67
C LEU A 150 -10.54 12.27 0.00
N GLU A 151 -9.24 11.98 0.13
CA GLU A 151 -8.17 12.73 -0.52
C GLU A 151 -8.35 12.75 -2.04
N THR A 152 -8.66 11.61 -2.66
CA THR A 152 -8.96 11.50 -4.09
C THR A 152 -10.12 12.41 -4.50
N CYS A 153 -11.22 12.42 -3.73
CA CYS A 153 -12.38 13.28 -4.00
C CYS A 153 -12.02 14.77 -3.93
N ILE A 154 -11.25 15.17 -2.91
CA ILE A 154 -10.79 16.56 -2.76
C ILE A 154 -9.86 16.95 -3.91
N LEU A 155 -8.93 16.07 -4.31
CA LEU A 155 -8.00 16.32 -5.42
C LEU A 155 -8.74 16.47 -6.75
N ARG A 156 -9.79 15.68 -6.98
CA ARG A 156 -10.64 15.80 -8.17
C ARG A 156 -11.37 17.15 -8.22
N ASP A 157 -11.94 17.56 -7.09
CA ASP A 157 -12.79 18.75 -7.02
C ASP A 157 -12.02 20.02 -6.60
N ARG A 158 -10.68 19.94 -6.49
CA ARG A 158 -9.79 21.01 -5.97
C ARG A 158 -10.05 22.39 -6.57
N ALA A 159 -10.41 22.44 -7.85
CA ALA A 159 -10.65 23.68 -8.60
C ALA A 159 -11.98 24.36 -8.21
N HIS A 160 -12.90 23.65 -7.57
CA HIS A 160 -14.20 24.15 -7.13
C HIS A 160 -14.19 24.70 -5.70
N TYR A 161 -13.11 24.49 -4.94
CA TYR A 161 -13.00 25.04 -3.59
C TYR A 161 -12.56 26.50 -3.64
N THR A 162 -13.42 27.37 -3.11
CA THR A 162 -13.16 28.80 -2.93
C THR A 162 -12.90 29.12 -1.45
N TRP A 163 -12.66 30.38 -1.13
CA TRP A 163 -12.36 30.85 0.23
C TRP A 163 -13.28 30.24 1.30
N PRO A 164 -12.74 29.75 2.44
CA PRO A 164 -11.33 29.85 2.88
C PRO A 164 -10.40 28.74 2.36
N TRP A 165 -10.90 27.80 1.57
CA TRP A 165 -10.17 26.59 1.15
C TRP A 165 -9.66 26.70 -0.30
N ASN A 166 -9.04 27.83 -0.65
CA ASN A 166 -8.55 28.05 -2.01
C ASN A 166 -7.24 27.29 -2.28
N PHE A 167 -7.34 26.08 -2.84
CA PHE A 167 -6.18 25.24 -3.20
C PHE A 167 -5.51 25.62 -4.54
N THR A 168 -5.93 26.71 -5.18
CA THR A 168 -5.39 27.13 -6.49
C THR A 168 -4.10 27.96 -6.40
N ALA A 169 -3.65 28.33 -5.20
CA ALA A 169 -2.57 29.29 -5.02
C ALA A 169 -1.14 28.74 -5.19
N ASP A 170 -0.87 27.44 -5.03
CA ASP A 170 0.50 26.93 -5.09
C ASP A 170 0.67 25.79 -6.10
N LYS A 171 1.01 26.18 -7.33
CA LYS A 171 1.84 25.34 -8.20
C LYS A 171 3.29 25.48 -7.73
N ALA A 172 3.68 24.76 -6.68
CA ALA A 172 5.09 24.54 -6.37
C ALA A 172 5.27 23.30 -5.50
N GLN A 173 6.04 22.35 -6.04
CA GLN A 173 6.74 21.28 -5.34
C GLN A 173 5.90 20.10 -4.84
N ILE A 174 5.63 19.18 -5.78
CA ILE A 174 5.78 17.73 -5.52
C ILE A 174 6.86 17.24 -6.48
#